data_AF-A0A3N5GMS4-F1
#
_entry.id   AF-A0A3N5GMS4-F1
#
_cell.length_a   1.000
_cell.length_b   1.000
_cell.length_c   1.000
_cell.angle_alpha   90.00
_cell.angle_beta   90.00
_cell.angle_gamma   90.00
#
_symmetry.space_group_name_H-M   'P 1'
#
loop_
_entity.id
_entity.type
_entity.pdbx_description
1 polymer ?
#
loop_
_entity_poly.entity_id
_entity_poly.type
_entity_poly.pdbx_seq_one_letter_code
_entity_poly.pdbx_strand_id
1 'polypeptide(L)'
;MIPESVPAVLALADGTVFRGRSIGAPVRSVGEVVFNTSMTGYQEILTDPSYCRQIVTLTYPHIGNCGVNPEDVEAAKIHAAGLVVKDVPPRLSNWRSVESLTD
;
A
#
# COMPACT_ATOMS: atom_id res chain seq x y z
N MET A 1 18.17 0.26 -16.03
CA MET A 1 18.48 -0.79 -15.05
C MET A 1 17.20 -1.02 -14.26
N ILE A 2 16.49 -2.13 -14.51
CA ILE A 2 15.25 -2.42 -13.78
C ILE A 2 15.70 -2.86 -12.37
N PRO A 3 15.26 -2.20 -11.29
CA PRO A 3 15.66 -2.62 -9.95
C PRO A 3 15.21 -4.06 -9.71
N GLU A 4 16.13 -4.87 -9.20
CA GLU A 4 15.90 -6.27 -8.87
C GLU A 4 14.73 -6.34 -7.88
N SER A 5 13.61 -6.91 -8.34
CA SER A 5 12.39 -6.85 -7.56
C SER A 5 12.45 -7.86 -6.42
N VAL A 6 12.46 -7.38 -5.17
CA VAL A 6 12.43 -8.24 -3.99
C VAL A 6 11.12 -9.04 -4.00
N PRO A 7 11.17 -10.39 -4.02
CA PRO A 7 9.96 -11.19 -3.97
C PRO A 7 9.19 -11.00 -2.66
N ALA A 8 7.86 -11.01 -2.72
CA ALA A 8 6.97 -10.95 -1.56
C ALA A 8 5.85 -11.99 -1.66
N VAL A 9 5.28 -12.36 -0.51
CA VAL A 9 4.20 -13.35 -0.42
C VAL A 9 3.14 -12.87 0.58
N LEU A 10 1.87 -12.95 0.18
CA LEU A 10 0.71 -12.88 1.06
C LEU A 10 0.14 -14.29 1.22
N ALA A 11 0.10 -14.81 2.43
CA ALA A 11 -0.50 -16.10 2.75
C ALA A 11 -1.73 -15.91 3.63
N LEU A 12 -2.84 -16.55 3.26
CA LEU A 12 -4.11 -16.49 3.98
C LEU A 12 -4.29 -17.74 4.86
N ALA A 13 -5.13 -17.61 5.88
CA ALA A 13 -5.37 -18.69 6.85
C ALA A 13 -6.04 -19.93 6.24
N ASP A 14 -6.72 -19.78 5.10
CA ASP A 14 -7.34 -20.87 4.33
C ASP A 14 -6.32 -21.66 3.47
N GLY A 15 -5.04 -21.26 3.49
CA GLY A 15 -3.98 -21.85 2.68
C GLY A 15 -3.79 -21.20 1.31
N THR A 16 -4.60 -20.18 0.95
CA THR A 16 -4.41 -19.42 -0.29
C THR A 16 -3.12 -18.60 -0.21
N VAL A 17 -2.33 -18.63 -1.29
CA VAL A 17 -1.04 -17.92 -1.37
C VAL A 17 -0.99 -17.05 -2.61
N PHE A 18 -0.73 -15.76 -2.41
CA PHE A 18 -0.46 -14.80 -3.47
C PHE A 18 1.03 -14.45 -3.49
N ARG A 19 1.64 -14.58 -4.66
CA ARG A 19 3.04 -14.20 -4.89
C ARG A 19 3.08 -12.85 -5.58
N GLY A 20 3.97 -11.98 -5.12
CA GLY A 20 4.13 -10.63 -5.64
C GLY A 20 5.56 -10.13 -5.46
N ARG A 21 5.68 -8.81 -5.52
CA ARG A 21 6.95 -8.09 -5.32
C ARG A 21 6.77 -7.12 -4.17
N SER A 22 7.80 -6.94 -3.35
CA SER A 22 7.82 -5.89 -2.35
C SER A 22 7.88 -4.53 -3.03
N ILE A 23 7.09 -3.59 -2.52
CA ILE A 23 7.06 -2.18 -2.93
C ILE A 23 7.35 -1.24 -1.76
N GLY A 24 7.60 -1.78 -0.57
CA GLY A 24 7.86 -1.00 0.64
C GLY A 24 8.84 -1.71 1.56
N ALA A 25 8.73 -1.42 2.85
CA ALA A 25 9.68 -1.88 3.86
C ALA A 25 9.87 -3.43 3.87
N PRO A 26 11.11 -3.93 4.01
CA PRO A 26 11.43 -5.37 4.01
C PRO A 26 11.09 -6.03 5.35
N VAL A 27 9.82 -5.90 5.78
CA VAL A 27 9.33 -6.38 7.08
C VAL A 27 8.25 -7.45 6.89
N ARG A 28 8.12 -8.32 7.88
CA ARG A 28 7.00 -9.26 7.96
C ARG A 28 5.90 -8.62 8.78
N SER A 29 4.66 -8.79 8.34
CA SER A 29 3.48 -8.29 9.03
C SER A 29 2.39 -9.36 9.02
N VAL A 30 1.56 -9.34 10.06
CA VAL A 30 0.41 -10.22 10.24
C VAL A 30 -0.77 -9.35 10.64
N GLY A 31 -1.92 -9.60 10.02
CA GLY A 31 -3.12 -8.82 10.25
C GLY A 31 -4.34 -9.44 9.58
N GLU A 32 -5.49 -8.88 9.89
CA GLU A 32 -6.73 -9.18 9.18
C GLU A 32 -6.64 -8.62 7.76
N VAL A 33 -6.88 -9.45 6.75
CA VAL A 33 -6.92 -8.98 5.36
C VAL A 33 -8.29 -8.41 5.08
N VAL A 34 -8.34 -7.13 4.75
CA VAL A 34 -9.56 -6.40 4.37
C VAL A 34 -9.44 -5.86 2.96
N PHE A 35 -10.55 -5.52 2.32
CA PHE A 35 -10.54 -4.82 1.04
C PHE A 35 -11.30 -3.50 1.11
N ASN A 36 -10.85 -2.51 0.34
CA ASN A 36 -11.52 -1.23 0.20
C ASN A 36 -11.69 -0.89 -1.29
N THR A 37 -12.89 -0.40 -1.65
CA THR A 37 -13.31 -0.11 -3.02
C THR A 37 -13.03 1.33 -3.48
N SER A 38 -12.40 2.15 -2.63
CA SER A 38 -11.99 3.50 -2.97
C SER A 38 -11.00 3.49 -4.13
N MET A 39 -11.24 4.37 -5.10
CA MET A 39 -10.37 4.54 -6.28
C MET A 39 -9.29 5.61 -6.05
N THR A 40 -9.44 6.41 -5.00
CA THR A 40 -8.57 7.53 -4.63
C THR A 40 -8.41 7.54 -3.10
N GLY A 41 -7.50 8.37 -2.59
CA GLY A 41 -7.33 8.57 -1.15
C GLY A 41 -6.59 7.41 -0.46
N TYR A 42 -5.64 6.77 -1.15
CA TYR A 42 -4.91 5.63 -0.59
C TYR A 42 -4.03 6.04 0.60
N GLN A 43 -3.57 7.29 0.67
CA GLN A 43 -2.71 7.76 1.75
C GLN A 43 -3.52 7.96 3.04
N GLU A 44 -4.69 8.56 2.92
CA GLU A 44 -5.67 8.76 3.99
C GLU A 44 -6.07 7.39 4.56
N ILE A 45 -6.34 6.41 3.68
CA ILE A 45 -6.66 5.03 4.10
C ILE A 45 -5.50 4.39 4.88
N LEU A 46 -4.25 4.57 4.46
CA LEU A 46 -3.10 3.97 5.14
C LEU A 46 -2.82 4.61 6.51
N THR A 47 -3.17 5.89 6.66
CA THR A 47 -2.94 6.66 7.88
C THR A 47 -4.13 6.66 8.83
N ASP A 48 -5.32 6.21 8.40
CA ASP A 48 -6.50 6.10 9.24
C ASP A 48 -6.31 5.05 10.38
N PRO A 49 -6.46 5.44 11.67
CA PRO A 49 -6.35 4.54 12.82
C PRO A 49 -7.27 3.32 12.79
N SER A 50 -8.38 3.38 12.04
CA SER A 50 -9.35 2.29 11.89
C SER A 50 -8.76 1.04 11.25
N TYR A 51 -7.69 1.17 10.46
CA TYR A 51 -7.00 0.04 9.82
C TYR A 51 -5.88 -0.57 10.68
N CYS A 52 -5.82 -0.24 11.97
CA CYS A 52 -4.82 -0.80 12.87
C CYS A 52 -4.87 -2.34 12.86
N ARG A 53 -3.70 -2.98 12.63
CA ARG A 53 -3.55 -4.45 12.51
C ARG A 53 -4.26 -5.06 11.29
N GLN A 54 -4.65 -4.26 10.30
CA GLN A 54 -5.26 -4.74 9.07
C GLN A 54 -4.30 -4.62 7.89
N ILE A 55 -4.29 -5.63 7.03
CA ILE A 55 -3.62 -5.61 5.73
C ILE A 55 -4.65 -5.18 4.70
N VAL A 56 -4.49 -3.95 4.18
CA VAL A 56 -5.47 -3.34 3.29
C VAL A 56 -5.23 -3.75 1.85
N THR A 57 -6.25 -4.31 1.20
CA THR A 57 -6.24 -4.61 -0.23
C THR A 57 -7.07 -3.59 -0.98
N LEU A 58 -6.44 -2.76 -1.82
CA LEU A 58 -7.15 -1.79 -2.64
C LEU A 58 -7.60 -2.43 -3.95
N THR A 59 -8.89 -2.30 -4.28
CA THR A 59 -9.42 -2.91 -5.51
C THR A 59 -9.06 -2.13 -6.77
N TYR A 60 -8.78 -0.82 -6.65
CA TYR A 60 -8.33 -0.03 -7.79
C TYR A 60 -6.90 -0.45 -8.17
N PRO A 61 -6.63 -0.74 -9.47
CA PRO A 61 -5.42 -1.43 -9.84
C PRO A 61 -4.14 -0.59 -9.73
N HIS A 62 -4.22 0.72 -9.94
CA HIS A 62 -3.05 1.61 -9.97
C HIS A 62 -2.99 2.48 -8.72
N ILE A 63 -2.14 2.12 -7.76
CA ILE A 63 -2.00 2.82 -6.49
C ILE A 63 -0.63 3.50 -6.42
N GLY A 64 -0.59 4.77 -5.98
CA GLY A 64 0.64 5.58 -5.95
C GLY A 64 0.78 6.57 -7.12
N ASN A 65 -0.23 6.66 -8.00
CA ASN A 65 -0.24 7.58 -9.14
C ASN A 65 -0.17 9.08 -8.73
N CYS A 66 -0.60 9.43 -7.52
CA CYS A 66 -0.57 10.79 -7.00
C CYS A 66 0.63 11.06 -6.06
N GLY A 67 1.52 10.08 -5.85
CA GLY A 67 2.56 10.15 -4.83
C GLY A 67 1.99 10.28 -3.42
N VAL A 68 2.78 10.82 -2.49
CA VAL A 68 2.34 11.13 -1.13
C VAL A 68 2.69 12.58 -0.77
N ASN A 69 1.94 13.15 0.18
CA ASN A 69 2.15 14.51 0.67
C ASN A 69 1.68 14.69 2.12
N PRO A 70 2.22 15.64 2.89
CA PRO A 70 1.83 15.79 4.31
C PRO A 70 0.37 16.18 4.57
N GLU A 71 -0.34 16.74 3.59
CA GLU A 71 -1.70 17.26 3.77
C GLU A 71 -2.75 16.13 3.77
N ASP A 72 -2.46 15.00 3.12
CA ASP A 72 -3.36 13.84 3.02
C ASP A 72 -3.06 12.78 4.12
N VAL A 73 -2.46 13.21 5.24
CA VAL A 73 -2.17 12.38 6.43
C VAL A 73 -3.26 12.54 7.48
N GLU A 74 -4.02 11.48 7.77
CA GLU A 74 -5.10 11.50 8.77
C GLU A 74 -4.60 11.25 10.21
N ALA A 75 -3.42 10.65 10.37
CA ALA A 75 -2.83 10.41 11.69
C ALA A 75 -1.30 10.44 11.65
N ALA A 76 -0.69 10.60 12.83
CA ALA A 76 0.76 10.78 12.98
C ALA A 76 1.65 9.63 12.45
N LYS A 77 1.08 8.51 12.00
CA LYS A 77 1.79 7.37 11.43
C LYS A 77 0.91 6.58 10.48
N ILE A 78 1.52 5.67 9.73
CA ILE A 78 0.79 4.61 9.02
C ILE A 78 0.24 3.62 10.05
N HIS A 79 -1.08 3.41 10.04
CA HIS A 79 -1.77 2.53 10.97
C HIS A 79 -2.06 1.15 10.37
N ALA A 80 -2.21 1.08 9.05
CA ALA A 80 -2.33 -0.19 8.33
C ALA A 80 -1.10 -1.08 8.59
N ALA A 81 -1.34 -2.37 8.83
CA ALA A 81 -0.29 -3.36 9.03
C ALA A 81 0.40 -3.76 7.71
N GLY A 82 -0.26 -3.54 6.57
CA GLY A 82 0.29 -3.80 5.26
C GLY A 82 -0.63 -3.29 4.15
N LEU A 83 -0.09 -3.24 2.94
CA LEU A 83 -0.78 -2.81 1.74
C LEU A 83 -0.64 -3.87 0.64
N VAL A 84 -1.74 -4.21 -0.01
CA VAL A 84 -1.80 -5.13 -1.15
C VAL A 84 -2.44 -4.41 -2.32
N VAL A 85 -1.72 -4.35 -3.45
CA VAL A 85 -2.15 -3.64 -4.67
C VAL A 85 -1.83 -4.48 -5.90
N LYS A 86 -2.51 -4.18 -7.00
CA LYS A 86 -2.26 -4.85 -8.28
C LYS A 86 -1.01 -4.32 -8.98
N ASP A 87 -0.85 -3.00 -9.02
CA ASP A 87 0.23 -2.32 -9.70
C ASP A 87 0.57 -0.99 -9.02
N VAL A 88 1.87 -0.68 -8.93
CA VAL A 88 2.37 0.64 -8.52
C VAL A 88 2.94 1.31 -9.76
N PRO A 89 2.30 2.36 -10.29
CA PRO A 89 2.74 3.01 -11.51
C PRO A 89 4.19 3.52 -11.37
N PRO A 90 5.04 3.33 -12.39
CA PRO A 90 6.44 3.79 -12.34
C PRO A 90 6.56 5.31 -12.35
N ARG A 91 5.49 6.02 -12.73
CA ARG A 91 5.43 7.47 -12.76
C ARG A 91 4.23 7.96 -11.96
N LEU A 92 4.50 8.73 -10.92
CA LEU A 92 3.52 9.58 -10.26
C LEU A 92 3.35 10.90 -11.02
N SER A 93 2.17 11.50 -10.94
CA SER A 93 1.85 12.76 -11.61
C SER A 93 0.76 13.53 -10.87
N ASN A 94 1.15 14.25 -9.82
CA ASN A 94 0.28 15.17 -9.10
C ASN A 94 1.09 16.38 -8.65
N TRP A 95 0.53 17.58 -8.81
CA TRP A 95 1.19 18.84 -8.43
C TRP A 95 1.43 18.96 -6.92
N ARG A 96 0.66 18.22 -6.10
CA ARG A 96 0.82 18.14 -4.63
C ARG A 96 1.85 17.09 -4.19
N SER A 97 2.32 16.23 -5.09
CA SER A 97 3.22 15.12 -4.72
C SER A 97 4.55 15.64 -4.20
N VAL A 98 4.98 15.12 -3.05
CA VAL A 98 6.29 15.42 -2.45
C VAL A 98 7.22 14.22 -2.55
N GLU A 99 6.69 13.02 -2.33
CA GLU A 99 7.44 11.75 -2.36
C GLU A 99 6.66 10.66 -3.12
N SER A 100 7.33 9.56 -3.49
CA SER A 100 6.65 8.40 -4.06
C SER A 100 6.03 7.54 -2.96
N LEU A 101 5.12 6.64 -3.34
CA LEU A 101 4.52 5.69 -2.38
C LEU A 101 5.54 4.66 -1.85
N THR A 102 6.64 4.45 -2.56
CA THR A 102 7.61 3.37 -2.29
C THR A 102 8.84 3.80 -1.52
N ASP A 103 9.05 5.12 -1.38
CA ASP A 103 10.15 5.72 -0.62
C ASP A 103 9.79 5.78 0.88
#